data_AF-A0A7D9MC41-F1
#
_entry.id   AF-A0A7D9MC41-F1
#
_cell.length_a   1.000
_cell.length_b   1.000
_cell.length_c   1.000
_cell.angle_alpha   90.00
_cell.angle_beta   90.00
_cell.angle_gamma   90.00
#
_symmetry.space_group_name_H-M   'P 1'
#
loop_
_entity.id
_entity.type
_entity.pdbx_description
1 polymer ?
#
loop_
_entity_poly.entity_id
_entity_poly.type
_entity_poly.pdbx_seq_one_letter_code
_entity_poly.pdbx_strand_id
1 'polypeptide(L)'
;MADSYNSASSAFFINNLTTEWNLNKILNHKECSYLNYDDNKIRWDGGFEALKHFVERVVNLHGKWSSPGGSSKKFTCSSLDLTITWSQGKRNTLILHGQASSTLADILTEIGKKSIYSDAREERSLRSDKDQTVIVCLSDDTLGGKSLGDNSGESTLKSADSTACEISTHSLGSDMSERSSQVRSNLPHCNTVLKRDCDCQCRLLAAELEGIKLDLVIMQKNVESNINVVNNDEVTKLKRDLRSERQKSKRLEAENKRLEADMTILVRGRNNEVNDLNNIIVSLENKVKTIEALNDTSTM
;
A
#
# COMPACT_ATOMS: atom_id res chain seq x y z
N MET A 1 -21.76 -34.63 26.36
CA MET A 1 -22.32 -34.26 25.03
C MET A 1 -22.58 -32.75 24.92
N ALA A 2 -21.66 -31.90 25.41
CA ALA A 2 -21.81 -30.43 25.34
C ALA A 2 -20.72 -29.75 24.48
N ASP A 3 -19.70 -30.49 24.03
CA ASP A 3 -18.50 -29.89 23.41
C ASP A 3 -18.58 -29.74 21.89
N SER A 4 -19.64 -30.26 21.25
CA SER A 4 -19.74 -30.27 19.78
C SER A 4 -20.42 -29.03 19.16
N TYR A 5 -21.14 -28.23 19.95
CA TYR A 5 -21.88 -27.07 19.43
C TYR A 5 -21.07 -25.76 19.43
N ASN A 6 -20.03 -25.63 20.27
CA ASN A 6 -19.18 -24.44 20.29
C ASN A 6 -18.17 -24.40 19.13
N SER A 7 -17.76 -25.55 18.61
CA SER A 7 -16.73 -25.63 17.56
C SER A 7 -17.24 -25.17 16.18
N ALA A 8 -18.52 -25.42 15.87
CA ALA A 8 -19.13 -24.98 14.62
C ALA A 8 -19.38 -23.46 14.57
N SER A 9 -19.69 -22.84 15.71
CA SER A 9 -19.90 -21.38 15.80
C SER A 9 -18.57 -20.63 15.70
N SER A 10 -17.50 -21.09 16.34
CA SER A 10 -16.19 -20.44 16.23
C SER A 10 -15.57 -20.60 14.84
N ALA A 11 -15.74 -21.74 14.18
CA ALA A 11 -15.31 -21.95 12.79
C ALA A 11 -16.08 -21.06 11.79
N PHE A 12 -17.39 -20.84 12.01
CA PHE A 12 -18.19 -19.93 11.19
C PHE A 12 -17.75 -18.48 11.34
N PHE A 13 -17.44 -18.03 12.58
CA PHE A 13 -16.92 -16.69 12.83
C PHE A 13 -15.50 -16.47 12.27
N ILE A 14 -14.60 -17.46 12.36
CA ILE A 14 -13.24 -17.37 11.77
C ILE A 14 -13.30 -17.28 10.24
N ASN A 15 -14.20 -18.05 9.60
CA ASN A 15 -14.40 -17.94 8.15
C ASN A 15 -14.99 -16.58 7.77
N ASN A 16 -15.89 -16.01 8.58
CA ASN A 16 -16.45 -14.68 8.35
C ASN A 16 -15.42 -13.56 8.58
N LEU A 17 -14.51 -13.74 9.56
CA LEU A 17 -13.37 -12.85 9.81
C LEU A 17 -12.44 -12.75 8.58
N THR A 18 -12.28 -13.83 7.81
CA THR A 18 -11.46 -13.82 6.57
C THR A 18 -12.16 -13.26 5.34
N THR A 19 -13.50 -13.28 5.27
CA THR A 19 -14.26 -12.75 4.12
C THR A 19 -14.72 -11.30 4.27
N GLU A 20 -14.93 -10.80 5.50
CA GLU A 20 -15.39 -9.42 5.74
C GLU A 20 -14.27 -8.41 5.97
N TRP A 21 -13.03 -8.84 6.24
CA TRP A 21 -11.91 -7.92 6.40
C TRP A 21 -11.36 -7.53 5.04
N ASN A 22 -12.04 -6.58 4.41
CA ASN A 22 -11.51 -5.85 3.28
C ASN A 22 -10.26 -5.09 3.76
N LEU A 23 -9.09 -5.72 3.63
CA LEU A 23 -7.80 -5.17 4.06
C LEU A 23 -7.60 -3.75 3.53
N ASN A 24 -8.10 -3.43 2.32
CA ASN A 24 -8.02 -2.09 1.75
C ASN A 24 -8.86 -1.08 2.52
N LYS A 25 -10.01 -1.49 3.08
CA LYS A 25 -10.82 -0.63 3.95
C LYS A 25 -10.12 -0.38 5.28
N ILE A 26 -9.49 -1.40 5.86
CA ILE A 26 -8.76 -1.30 7.12
C ILE A 26 -7.52 -0.42 6.97
N LEU A 27 -6.74 -0.60 5.90
CA LEU A 27 -5.51 0.17 5.64
C LEU A 27 -5.75 1.68 5.47
N ASN A 28 -6.95 2.11 5.11
CA ASN A 28 -7.31 3.53 5.00
C ASN A 28 -7.54 4.23 6.35
N HIS A 29 -7.56 3.50 7.46
CA HIS A 29 -7.71 4.09 8.79
C HIS A 29 -6.37 4.64 9.29
N LYS A 30 -6.39 5.90 9.77
CA LYS A 30 -5.21 6.59 10.32
C LYS A 30 -4.55 5.81 11.46
N GLU A 31 -5.34 5.04 12.21
CA GLU A 31 -4.88 4.25 13.34
C GLU A 31 -3.96 3.10 12.90
N CYS A 32 -4.02 2.66 11.64
CA CYS A 32 -3.12 1.64 11.09
C CYS A 32 -1.67 2.11 11.01
N SER A 33 -1.42 3.42 10.96
CA SER A 33 -0.04 3.97 10.96
C SER A 33 0.72 3.68 12.25
N TYR A 34 0.02 3.37 13.34
CA TYR A 34 0.63 3.00 14.62
C TYR A 34 0.99 1.52 14.70
N LEU A 35 0.58 0.70 13.73
CA LEU A 35 0.83 -0.73 13.72
C LEU A 35 2.13 -1.01 12.97
N ASN A 36 3.08 -1.65 13.63
CA ASN A 36 4.37 -2.01 13.04
C ASN A 36 4.65 -3.50 13.25
N TYR A 37 5.36 -4.10 12.30
CA TYR A 37 5.79 -5.49 12.39
C TYR A 37 7.32 -5.56 12.35
N ASP A 38 7.91 -5.94 13.48
CA ASP A 38 9.35 -5.87 13.73
C ASP A 38 9.80 -7.13 14.48
N ASP A 39 10.88 -7.78 14.04
CA ASP A 39 11.44 -9.00 14.64
C ASP A 39 10.40 -10.08 14.99
N ASN A 40 9.51 -10.39 14.05
CA ASN A 40 8.39 -11.32 14.23
C ASN A 40 7.40 -10.95 15.34
N LYS A 41 7.33 -9.66 15.70
CA LYS A 41 6.43 -9.15 16.74
C LYS A 41 5.58 -8.02 16.20
N ILE A 42 4.31 -8.04 16.59
CA ILE A 42 3.36 -6.97 16.29
C ILE A 42 3.55 -5.89 17.36
N ARG A 43 3.83 -4.66 16.93
CA ARG A 43 4.04 -3.50 17.78
C ARG A 43 2.96 -2.46 17.51
N TRP A 44 2.61 -1.73 18.56
CA TRP A 44 1.64 -0.64 18.52
C TRP A 44 2.24 0.63 19.11
N ASP A 45 2.69 1.55 18.28
CA ASP A 45 3.39 2.76 18.72
C ASP A 45 2.44 3.92 19.08
N GLY A 46 1.12 3.72 18.94
CA GLY A 46 0.09 4.67 19.35
C GLY A 46 -0.23 4.61 20.85
N GLY A 47 -1.00 5.59 21.32
CA GLY A 47 -1.54 5.59 22.68
C GLY A 47 -2.65 4.55 22.91
N PHE A 48 -3.03 4.34 24.17
CA PHE A 48 -4.09 3.39 24.53
C PHE A 48 -5.43 3.70 23.86
N GLU A 49 -5.84 4.97 23.81
CA GLU A 49 -7.12 5.35 23.19
C GLU A 49 -7.13 5.07 21.68
N ALA A 50 -5.99 5.24 21.00
CA ALA A 50 -5.84 4.87 19.60
C ALA A 50 -5.92 3.35 19.43
N LEU A 51 -5.28 2.57 20.32
CA LEU A 51 -5.37 1.11 20.29
C LEU A 51 -6.80 0.64 20.51
N LYS A 52 -7.49 1.23 21.48
CA LYS A 52 -8.88 0.91 21.81
C LYS A 52 -9.79 1.18 20.62
N HIS A 53 -9.67 2.36 20.01
CA HIS A 53 -10.44 2.72 18.82
C HIS A 53 -10.14 1.78 17.65
N PHE A 54 -8.87 1.45 17.43
CA PHE A 54 -8.47 0.48 16.40
C PHE A 54 -9.15 -0.88 16.61
N VAL A 55 -9.04 -1.47 17.80
CA VAL A 55 -9.63 -2.77 18.11
C VAL A 55 -11.16 -2.74 17.98
N GLU A 56 -11.81 -1.72 18.54
CA GLU A 56 -13.28 -1.67 18.63
C GLU A 56 -13.95 -1.21 17.32
N ARG A 57 -13.31 -0.32 16.54
CA ARG A 57 -13.93 0.29 15.35
C ARG A 57 -13.30 -0.14 14.04
N VAL A 58 -11.98 -0.30 13.99
CA VAL A 58 -11.28 -0.67 12.76
C VAL A 58 -11.33 -2.18 12.56
N VAL A 59 -10.96 -2.94 13.59
CA VAL A 59 -11.05 -4.41 13.61
C VAL A 59 -12.46 -4.88 13.96
N ASN A 60 -13.31 -3.99 14.48
CA ASN A 60 -14.71 -4.24 14.83
C ASN A 60 -14.89 -5.36 15.88
N LEU A 61 -13.95 -5.46 16.83
CA LEU A 61 -14.00 -6.45 17.90
C LEU A 61 -14.75 -5.90 19.11
N HIS A 62 -15.69 -6.69 19.61
CA HIS A 62 -16.49 -6.35 20.79
C HIS A 62 -15.98 -7.14 22.00
N GLY A 63 -15.68 -6.45 23.09
CA GLY A 63 -15.10 -7.08 24.28
C GLY A 63 -14.92 -6.13 25.44
N LYS A 64 -14.19 -6.57 26.46
CA LYS A 64 -13.94 -5.78 27.67
C LYS A 64 -12.46 -5.46 27.79
N TRP A 65 -12.16 -4.21 28.07
CA TRP A 65 -10.83 -3.75 28.44
C TRP A 65 -10.63 -3.81 29.96
N SER A 66 -9.43 -4.22 30.37
CA SER A 66 -8.99 -4.27 31.76
C SER A 66 -7.53 -3.81 31.87
N SER A 67 -7.12 -3.41 33.07
CA SER A 67 -5.74 -3.02 33.38
C SER A 67 -5.18 -3.98 34.44
N PRO A 68 -4.53 -5.08 34.04
CA PRO A 68 -4.05 -6.10 34.98
C PRO A 68 -2.91 -5.63 35.90
N GLY A 69 -2.38 -4.42 35.67
CA GLY A 69 -1.35 -3.78 36.49
C GLY A 69 -0.40 -2.92 35.67
N GLY A 70 0.09 -1.83 36.26
CA GLY A 70 1.05 -0.92 35.64
C GLY A 70 0.54 -0.28 34.33
N SER A 71 1.42 -0.18 33.34
CA SER A 71 1.14 0.40 32.01
C SER A 71 0.54 -0.60 31.01
N SER A 72 0.10 -1.78 31.48
CA SER A 72 -0.46 -2.83 30.62
C SER A 72 -1.98 -2.69 30.48
N LYS A 73 -2.49 -3.06 29.31
CA LYS A 73 -3.90 -3.08 28.96
C LYS A 73 -4.23 -4.44 28.35
N LYS A 74 -5.35 -5.01 28.76
CA LYS A 74 -5.81 -6.33 28.31
C LYS A 74 -7.23 -6.22 27.79
N PHE A 75 -7.43 -6.55 26.54
CA PHE A 75 -8.73 -6.74 25.92
C PHE A 75 -9.09 -8.22 25.93
N THR A 76 -10.34 -8.53 26.22
CA THR A 76 -10.87 -9.90 26.16
C THR A 76 -12.21 -9.90 25.43
N CYS A 77 -12.28 -10.72 24.37
CA CYS A 77 -13.45 -10.97 23.56
C CYS A 77 -13.86 -12.44 23.76
N SER A 78 -14.92 -12.66 24.53
CA SER A 78 -15.37 -14.01 24.90
C SER A 78 -16.02 -14.76 23.73
N SER A 79 -16.62 -14.07 22.77
CA SER A 79 -17.26 -14.70 21.60
C SER A 79 -16.27 -15.35 20.64
N LEU A 80 -15.03 -14.86 20.61
CA LEU A 80 -13.98 -15.35 19.71
C LEU A 80 -12.87 -16.11 20.45
N ASP A 81 -13.02 -16.31 21.76
CA ASP A 81 -11.94 -16.75 22.64
C ASP A 81 -10.62 -16.02 22.30
N LEU A 82 -10.64 -14.69 22.43
CA LEU A 82 -9.52 -13.84 22.04
C LEU A 82 -9.13 -12.91 23.18
N THR A 83 -7.83 -12.85 23.44
CA THR A 83 -7.22 -11.91 24.38
C THR A 83 -6.09 -11.15 23.69
N ILE A 84 -6.12 -9.82 23.80
CA ILE A 84 -5.06 -8.92 23.33
C ILE A 84 -4.44 -8.25 24.54
N THR A 85 -3.13 -8.42 24.73
CA THR A 85 -2.38 -7.75 25.79
C THR A 85 -1.41 -6.76 25.16
N TRP A 86 -1.48 -5.51 25.59
CA TRP A 86 -0.59 -4.43 25.19
C TRP A 86 0.13 -3.89 26.42
N SER A 87 1.44 -3.68 26.32
CA SER A 87 2.24 -3.11 27.40
C SER A 87 3.04 -1.92 26.91
N GLN A 88 2.69 -0.73 27.41
CA GLN A 88 3.41 0.50 27.08
C GLN A 88 4.80 0.50 27.73
N GLY A 89 5.85 0.77 26.95
CA GLY A 89 7.24 0.89 27.42
C GLY A 89 8.13 -0.34 27.20
N LYS A 90 7.59 -1.56 27.26
CA LYS A 90 8.32 -2.79 26.86
C LYS A 90 8.10 -3.05 25.36
N ARG A 91 8.67 -2.19 24.52
CA ARG A 91 8.61 -2.26 23.04
C ARG A 91 7.21 -2.12 22.42
N ASN A 92 6.23 -1.68 23.22
CA ASN A 92 4.83 -1.51 22.82
C ASN A 92 4.24 -2.72 22.07
N THR A 93 4.62 -3.93 22.49
CA THR A 93 4.25 -5.16 21.79
C THR A 93 2.80 -5.54 22.07
N LEU A 94 2.11 -6.05 21.04
CA LEU A 94 0.82 -6.71 21.14
C LEU A 94 1.04 -8.22 21.24
N ILE A 95 0.48 -8.82 22.30
CA ILE A 95 0.50 -10.26 22.53
C ILE A 95 -0.94 -10.77 22.40
N LEU A 96 -1.13 -11.75 21.53
CA LEU A 96 -2.42 -12.33 21.20
C LEU A 96 -2.51 -13.75 21.77
N HIS A 97 -3.63 -14.08 22.39
CA HIS A 97 -3.91 -15.40 22.94
C HIS A 97 -5.35 -15.84 22.63
N GLY A 98 -5.56 -17.16 22.60
CA GLY A 98 -6.86 -17.80 22.41
C GLY A 98 -7.09 -18.32 20.98
N GLN A 99 -8.22 -18.97 20.73
CA GLN A 99 -8.44 -19.71 19.47
C GLN A 99 -8.32 -18.82 18.21
N ALA A 100 -8.82 -17.58 18.24
CA ALA A 100 -8.77 -16.66 17.10
C ALA A 100 -7.44 -15.88 16.98
N SER A 101 -6.45 -16.14 17.86
CA SER A 101 -5.24 -15.32 17.93
C SER A 101 -4.33 -15.45 16.71
N SER A 102 -4.23 -16.65 16.11
CA SER A 102 -3.39 -16.89 14.93
C SER A 102 -3.89 -16.11 13.72
N THR A 103 -5.19 -16.21 13.41
CA THR A 103 -5.81 -15.49 12.30
C THR A 103 -5.67 -13.98 12.45
N LEU A 104 -5.93 -13.44 13.65
CA LEU A 104 -5.72 -12.01 13.90
C LEU A 104 -4.24 -11.62 13.80
N ALA A 105 -3.32 -12.47 14.25
CA ALA A 105 -1.89 -12.22 14.14
C ALA A 105 -1.43 -12.11 12.68
N ASP A 106 -1.90 -12.99 11.81
CA ASP A 106 -1.56 -12.99 10.38
C ASP A 106 -2.02 -11.68 9.72
N ILE A 107 -3.23 -11.23 10.06
CA ILE A 107 -3.81 -10.02 9.47
C ILE A 107 -3.10 -8.77 10.00
N LEU A 108 -2.87 -8.67 11.30
CA LEU A 108 -2.12 -7.55 11.87
C LEU A 108 -0.68 -7.50 11.35
N THR A 109 -0.07 -8.65 11.12
CA THR A 109 1.25 -8.76 10.48
C THR A 109 1.23 -8.22 9.06
N GLU A 110 0.23 -8.60 8.27
CA GLU A 110 0.05 -8.12 6.89
C GLU A 110 -0.16 -6.61 6.83
N ILE A 111 -0.95 -6.05 7.76
CA ILE A 111 -1.17 -4.59 7.88
C ILE A 111 0.13 -3.89 8.28
N GLY A 112 0.82 -4.38 9.32
CA GLY A 112 2.06 -3.80 9.80
C GLY A 112 3.17 -3.81 8.75
N LYS A 113 3.29 -4.89 7.96
CA LYS A 113 4.23 -4.96 6.82
C LYS A 113 3.90 -3.92 5.75
N LYS A 114 2.63 -3.70 5.43
CA LYS A 114 2.20 -2.75 4.38
C LYS A 114 2.38 -1.28 4.80
N SER A 115 2.23 -0.97 6.09
CA SER A 115 2.49 0.38 6.61
C SER A 115 3.93 0.85 6.37
N ILE A 116 4.90 -0.09 6.37
CA ILE A 116 6.32 0.23 6.13
C ILE A 116 6.57 0.60 4.65
N TYR A 117 5.78 0.06 3.72
CA TYR A 117 5.96 0.31 2.28
C TYR A 117 5.39 1.65 1.81
N SER A 118 4.43 2.26 2.54
CA SER A 118 3.91 3.60 2.20
C SER A 118 4.91 4.71 2.51
N ASP A 119 5.60 4.65 3.64
CA ASP A 119 6.57 5.68 4.04
C ASP A 119 7.83 5.67 3.14
N ALA A 120 8.28 4.49 2.71
CA ALA A 120 9.44 4.37 1.81
C ALA A 120 9.21 4.94 0.39
N ARG A 121 7.95 5.15 -0.02
CA ARG A 121 7.61 5.71 -1.33
C ARG A 121 7.54 7.24 -1.30
N GLU A 122 7.18 7.84 -0.16
CA GLU A 122 7.15 9.30 -0.01
C GLU A 122 8.56 9.89 0.11
N GLU A 123 9.51 9.20 0.77
CA GLU A 123 10.91 9.65 0.83
C GLU A 123 11.66 9.56 -0.52
N ARG A 124 11.25 8.67 -1.43
CA ARG A 124 11.79 8.66 -2.81
C ARG A 124 11.11 9.68 -3.73
N SER A 125 9.84 10.03 -3.47
CA SER A 125 9.14 11.04 -4.28
C SER A 125 9.64 12.46 -3.99
N LEU A 126 10.07 12.76 -2.76
CA LEU A 126 10.62 14.07 -2.39
C LEU A 126 12.11 14.26 -2.71
N ARG A 127 12.82 13.20 -3.12
CA ARG A 127 14.22 13.28 -3.59
C ARG A 127 14.39 13.28 -5.11
N SER A 128 13.30 13.11 -5.87
CA SER A 128 13.34 12.98 -7.34
C SER A 128 12.93 14.23 -8.11
N ASP A 129 12.61 15.34 -7.44
CA ASP A 129 12.06 16.56 -8.06
C ASP A 129 13.03 17.76 -8.10
N LYS A 130 14.35 17.51 -8.05
CA LYS A 130 15.35 18.57 -8.31
C LYS A 130 16.20 18.43 -9.56
N ASP A 131 16.10 17.34 -10.31
CA ASP A 131 16.91 17.13 -11.52
C ASP A 131 16.11 16.62 -12.73
N GLN A 132 14.93 17.19 -12.98
CA GLN A 132 14.28 17.07 -14.28
C GLN A 132 13.91 18.45 -14.84
N THR A 133 14.93 19.12 -15.39
CA THR A 133 14.74 20.09 -16.47
C THR A 133 14.11 19.35 -17.65
N VAL A 134 12.78 19.41 -17.73
CA VAL A 134 12.05 19.08 -18.95
C VAL A 134 12.37 20.20 -19.96
N ILE A 135 13.29 19.94 -20.88
CA ILE A 135 13.45 20.76 -22.09
C ILE A 135 12.24 20.44 -22.97
N VAL A 136 11.20 21.27 -22.86
CA VAL A 136 10.13 21.32 -23.85
C VAL A 136 10.68 22.13 -25.03
N CYS A 137 11.11 21.46 -26.10
CA CYS A 137 11.34 22.12 -27.38
C CYS A 137 9.98 22.51 -27.99
N LEU A 138 9.49 23.70 -27.66
CA LEU A 138 8.51 24.39 -28.49
C LEU A 138 9.27 25.19 -29.54
N SER A 139 9.33 24.65 -30.75
CA SER A 139 9.71 25.41 -31.94
C SER A 139 8.47 26.16 -32.42
N ASP A 140 8.35 27.44 -32.06
CA ASP A 140 7.42 28.35 -32.72
C ASP A 140 8.21 29.31 -33.61
N ASP A 141 8.11 29.05 -34.91
CA ASP A 141 8.50 29.98 -35.97
C ASP A 141 7.66 31.25 -35.84
N THR A 142 8.34 32.37 -35.60
CA THR A 142 7.72 33.69 -35.62
C THR A 142 7.82 34.26 -37.03
N LEU A 143 6.68 34.40 -37.72
CA LEU A 143 6.51 35.39 -38.78
C LEU A 143 5.28 36.24 -38.48
N GLY A 144 5.50 37.55 -38.36
CA GLY A 144 4.54 38.53 -38.85
C GLY A 144 3.65 39.22 -37.82
N GLY A 145 4.25 40.20 -37.13
CA GLY A 145 3.67 41.54 -37.06
C GLY A 145 2.63 41.82 -35.97
N LYS A 146 2.89 42.87 -35.20
CA LYS A 146 1.95 43.97 -34.95
C LYS A 146 2.65 45.10 -34.20
N SER A 147 2.42 46.32 -34.67
CA SER A 147 2.66 47.54 -33.91
C SER A 147 1.53 48.51 -34.19
N LEU A 148 0.73 48.81 -33.16
CA LEU A 148 0.11 50.11 -32.92
C LEU A 148 -0.36 50.13 -31.45
N GLY A 149 0.14 51.10 -30.68
CA GLY A 149 -0.62 51.73 -29.59
C GLY A 149 -0.21 51.40 -28.15
N ASP A 150 0.85 52.06 -27.68
CA ASP A 150 0.93 52.97 -26.52
C ASP A 150 0.39 52.64 -25.11
N ASN A 151 1.21 53.10 -24.15
CA ASN A 151 0.95 53.49 -22.75
C ASN A 151 0.94 52.35 -21.71
N SER A 152 1.52 52.47 -20.51
CA SER A 152 2.32 53.49 -19.81
C SER A 152 2.63 52.95 -18.40
N GLY A 153 3.76 53.33 -17.80
CA GLY A 153 4.02 53.25 -16.35
C GLY A 153 4.74 51.98 -15.88
N GLU A 154 6.06 51.97 -15.75
CA GLU A 154 6.86 52.52 -14.62
C GLU A 154 6.83 51.64 -13.36
N SER A 155 7.91 50.87 -13.14
CA SER A 155 8.72 50.89 -11.90
C SER A 155 9.83 49.83 -11.91
N THR A 156 11.05 50.31 -12.17
CA THR A 156 12.28 50.14 -11.39
C THR A 156 12.46 48.89 -10.50
N LEU A 157 13.48 48.06 -10.79
CA LEU A 157 14.76 47.98 -10.02
C LEU A 157 15.62 46.75 -10.40
N LYS A 158 16.81 47.05 -10.97
CA LYS A 158 18.17 46.52 -10.72
C LYS A 158 18.44 45.02 -10.49
N SER A 159 19.40 44.52 -11.28
CA SER A 159 20.66 43.84 -10.88
C SER A 159 20.94 42.66 -11.84
N ALA A 160 21.76 42.82 -12.88
CA ALA A 160 23.21 42.56 -12.90
C ALA A 160 23.59 41.11 -12.55
N ASP A 161 23.92 40.33 -13.58
CA ASP A 161 24.95 39.26 -13.66
C ASP A 161 25.06 38.89 -15.15
N SER A 162 26.18 39.02 -15.87
CA SER A 162 27.58 38.60 -15.68
C SER A 162 27.82 37.09 -15.79
N THR A 163 28.58 36.80 -16.84
CA THR A 163 29.52 35.69 -17.10
C THR A 163 29.03 34.25 -17.30
N ALA A 164 29.37 33.79 -18.51
CA ALA A 164 29.44 32.43 -19.01
C ALA A 164 30.24 31.46 -18.13
N CYS A 165 29.83 30.18 -18.18
CA CYS A 165 30.74 29.04 -18.16
C CYS A 165 30.19 27.95 -19.07
N GLU A 166 30.95 27.65 -20.12
CA GLU A 166 30.78 26.51 -21.01
C GLU A 166 31.08 25.20 -20.25
N ILE A 167 30.25 24.17 -20.45
CA ILE A 167 30.60 22.79 -20.10
C ILE A 167 30.56 21.96 -21.38
N SER A 168 31.74 21.51 -21.79
CA SER A 168 31.98 20.58 -22.88
C SER A 168 31.74 19.14 -22.39
N THR A 169 30.95 18.37 -23.13
CA THR A 169 30.67 16.96 -22.87
C THR A 169 31.48 16.07 -23.83
N HIS A 170 32.38 15.25 -23.27
CA HIS A 170 32.97 14.12 -24.01
C HIS A 170 32.40 12.80 -23.52
N SER A 171 31.77 12.10 -24.45
CA SER A 171 31.32 10.71 -24.38
C SER A 171 32.52 9.76 -24.38
N LEU A 172 32.60 8.85 -23.41
CA LEU A 172 33.55 7.74 -23.41
C LEU A 172 32.87 6.51 -24.02
N GLY A 173 33.16 6.31 -25.30
CA GLY A 173 32.94 5.05 -25.99
C GLY A 173 33.98 4.00 -25.59
N SER A 174 33.50 2.77 -25.50
CA SER A 174 34.25 1.54 -25.30
C SER A 174 35.31 1.34 -26.39
N ASP A 175 36.56 1.16 -26.00
CA ASP A 175 37.55 0.42 -26.78
C ASP A 175 38.57 -0.22 -25.83
N MET A 176 38.36 -1.50 -25.54
CA MET A 176 39.35 -2.38 -24.91
C MET A 176 40.13 -3.05 -26.04
N SER A 177 41.09 -2.34 -26.63
CA SER A 177 42.09 -2.95 -27.50
C SER A 177 43.48 -2.42 -27.14
N GLU A 178 44.34 -3.37 -26.79
CA GLU A 178 45.81 -3.33 -26.88
C GLU A 178 46.54 -2.08 -26.39
N ARG A 179 46.93 -2.09 -25.11
CA ARG A 179 48.21 -1.48 -24.68
C ARG A 179 48.98 -2.42 -23.75
N SER A 180 49.59 -3.41 -24.38
CA SER A 180 50.82 -4.02 -23.87
C SER A 180 51.98 -3.12 -24.33
N SER A 181 52.61 -2.42 -23.38
CA SER A 181 54.02 -2.01 -23.34
C SER A 181 54.21 -0.74 -22.51
N GLN A 182 55.29 -0.72 -21.72
CA GLN A 182 55.87 0.44 -21.04
C GLN A 182 55.28 0.83 -19.65
N VAL A 183 55.46 -0.02 -18.64
CA VAL A 183 55.69 0.45 -17.26
C VAL A 183 57.11 0.10 -16.88
N ARG A 184 58.03 1.05 -17.13
CA ARG A 184 59.40 1.00 -16.62
C ARG A 184 59.42 1.38 -15.15
N SER A 185 59.72 0.39 -14.33
CA SER A 185 60.66 0.43 -13.19
C SER A 185 60.65 1.68 -12.31
N ASN A 186 59.98 1.58 -11.16
CA ASN A 186 60.51 2.07 -9.89
C ASN A 186 60.12 1.06 -8.80
N LEU A 187 60.77 -0.11 -8.84
CA LEU A 187 60.74 -1.07 -7.73
C LEU A 187 61.94 -0.81 -6.82
N PRO A 188 61.76 -0.76 -5.49
CA PRO A 188 62.88 -0.66 -4.55
C PRO A 188 63.74 -1.92 -4.67
N HIS A 189 65.07 -1.72 -4.71
CA HIS A 189 66.07 -2.78 -4.74
C HIS A 189 65.89 -3.73 -3.54
N CYS A 190 65.38 -4.93 -3.81
CA CYS A 190 65.27 -6.00 -2.81
C CYS A 190 66.58 -6.81 -2.78
N ASN A 191 67.24 -6.82 -1.63
CA ASN A 191 68.47 -7.57 -1.36
C ASN A 191 68.30 -9.06 -1.69
N THR A 192 69.29 -9.63 -2.37
CA THR A 192 69.26 -10.91 -3.08
C THR A 192 69.12 -12.18 -2.23
N VAL A 193 69.01 -12.07 -0.91
CA VAL A 193 68.81 -13.21 0.00
C VAL A 193 67.32 -13.50 0.28
N LEU A 194 66.41 -12.52 0.07
CA LEU A 194 64.95 -12.67 0.24
C LEU A 194 64.18 -12.90 -1.07
N LYS A 195 64.89 -13.02 -2.19
CA LYS A 195 64.30 -12.98 -3.55
C LYS A 195 63.49 -14.24 -3.90
N ARG A 196 63.78 -15.40 -3.29
CA ARG A 196 63.03 -16.64 -3.55
C ARG A 196 61.65 -16.65 -2.87
N ASP A 197 61.51 -15.98 -1.73
CA ASP A 197 60.23 -15.92 -1.00
C ASP A 197 59.26 -14.90 -1.62
N CYS A 198 59.77 -13.88 -2.33
CA CYS A 198 58.94 -12.90 -3.03
C CYS A 198 58.26 -13.50 -4.29
N ASP A 199 58.96 -14.38 -5.02
CA ASP A 199 58.45 -14.95 -6.28
C ASP A 199 57.35 -16.01 -6.05
N CYS A 200 57.33 -16.68 -4.89
CA CYS A 200 56.26 -17.62 -4.55
C CYS A 200 55.01 -16.86 -4.07
N GLN A 201 55.18 -15.80 -3.29
CA GLN A 201 54.08 -14.99 -2.78
C GLN A 201 53.39 -14.19 -3.90
N CYS A 202 54.16 -13.64 -4.85
CA CYS A 202 53.59 -13.00 -6.04
C CYS A 202 52.75 -13.97 -6.89
N ARG A 203 53.17 -15.24 -7.02
CA ARG A 203 52.43 -16.27 -7.76
C ARG A 203 51.15 -16.68 -7.06
N LEU A 204 51.17 -16.78 -5.73
CA LEU A 204 49.97 -17.08 -4.94
C LEU A 204 48.92 -15.96 -5.08
N LEU A 205 49.34 -14.71 -4.93
CA LEU A 205 48.47 -13.54 -5.09
C LEU A 205 47.90 -13.43 -6.51
N ALA A 206 48.70 -13.75 -7.54
CA ALA A 206 48.22 -13.77 -8.92
C ALA A 206 47.15 -14.86 -9.15
N ALA A 207 47.32 -16.03 -8.57
CA ALA A 207 46.34 -17.11 -8.65
C ALA A 207 45.04 -16.77 -7.88
N GLU A 208 45.16 -16.15 -6.71
CA GLU A 208 44.00 -15.65 -5.94
C GLU A 208 43.23 -14.58 -6.71
N LEU A 209 43.93 -13.65 -7.37
CA LEU A 209 43.30 -12.61 -8.19
C LEU A 209 42.58 -13.17 -9.41
N GLU A 210 43.15 -14.15 -10.10
CA GLU A 210 42.47 -14.83 -11.22
C GLU A 210 41.25 -15.64 -10.72
N GLY A 211 41.34 -16.24 -9.52
CA GLY A 211 40.20 -16.87 -8.86
C GLY A 211 39.05 -15.89 -8.58
N ILE A 212 39.35 -14.76 -7.95
CA ILE A 212 38.37 -13.69 -7.66
C ILE A 212 37.74 -13.15 -8.95
N LYS A 213 38.55 -12.97 -10.01
CA LYS A 213 38.07 -12.50 -11.31
C LYS A 213 37.10 -13.50 -11.95
N LEU A 214 37.38 -14.80 -11.87
CA LEU A 214 36.47 -15.83 -12.35
C LEU A 214 35.14 -15.81 -11.57
N ASP A 215 35.20 -15.71 -10.24
CA ASP A 215 34.00 -15.64 -9.39
C ASP A 215 33.14 -14.41 -9.72
N LEU A 216 33.77 -13.25 -9.97
CA LEU A 216 33.06 -12.04 -10.40
C LEU A 216 32.33 -12.23 -11.73
N VAL A 217 32.96 -12.88 -12.71
CA VAL A 217 32.33 -13.17 -14.01
C VAL A 217 31.15 -14.14 -13.86
N ILE A 218 31.29 -15.17 -13.02
CA ILE A 218 30.20 -16.12 -12.72
C ILE A 218 29.04 -15.39 -12.05
N MET A 219 29.32 -14.55 -11.05
CA MET A 219 28.29 -13.76 -10.38
C MET A 219 27.58 -12.81 -11.33
N GLN A 220 28.31 -12.11 -12.21
CA GLN A 220 27.72 -11.23 -13.21
C GLN A 220 26.76 -11.99 -14.13
N LYS A 221 27.19 -13.15 -14.64
CA LYS A 221 26.34 -13.99 -15.50
C LYS A 221 25.10 -14.51 -14.77
N ASN A 222 25.23 -14.86 -13.49
CA ASN A 222 24.09 -15.28 -12.67
C ASN A 222 23.11 -14.12 -12.43
N VAL A 223 23.61 -12.91 -12.17
CA VAL A 223 22.78 -11.71 -12.03
C VAL A 223 22.02 -11.41 -13.33
N GLU A 224 22.70 -11.44 -14.48
CA GLU A 224 22.08 -11.23 -15.79
C GLU A 224 21.01 -12.28 -16.10
N SER A 225 21.27 -13.56 -15.81
CA SER A 225 20.28 -14.64 -15.97
C SER A 225 19.07 -14.42 -15.07
N ASN A 226 19.27 -14.04 -13.81
CA ASN A 226 18.18 -13.78 -12.86
C ASN A 226 17.33 -12.57 -13.29
N ILE A 227 17.96 -11.51 -13.81
CA ILE A 227 17.24 -10.35 -14.37
C ILE A 227 16.35 -10.76 -15.54
N ASN A 228 16.83 -11.64 -16.43
CA ASN A 228 16.08 -12.09 -17.59
C ASN A 228 14.91 -13.02 -17.24
N VAL A 229 15.07 -13.89 -16.24
CA VAL A 229 14.01 -14.78 -15.74
C VAL A 229 12.88 -13.97 -15.08
N VAL A 230 13.22 -12.98 -14.26
CA VAL A 230 12.23 -12.13 -13.59
C VAL A 230 11.44 -11.27 -14.58
N ASN A 231 12.04 -10.85 -15.70
CA ASN A 231 11.41 -9.88 -16.60
C ASN A 231 10.37 -10.42 -17.58
N ASN A 232 10.38 -11.72 -17.93
CA ASN A 232 9.66 -12.16 -19.15
C ASN A 232 8.39 -12.98 -18.93
N ASP A 233 8.38 -14.03 -18.10
CA ASP A 233 7.22 -14.96 -18.12
C ASP A 233 6.22 -14.71 -16.99
N GLU A 234 6.72 -14.56 -15.76
CA GLU A 234 5.85 -14.33 -14.60
C GLU A 234 5.22 -12.94 -14.65
N VAL A 235 6.01 -11.92 -14.98
CA VAL A 235 5.52 -10.53 -15.08
C VAL A 235 4.51 -10.39 -16.22
N THR A 236 4.70 -11.07 -17.36
CA THR A 236 3.72 -11.03 -18.45
C THR A 236 2.45 -11.81 -18.11
N LYS A 237 2.55 -12.94 -17.40
CA LYS A 237 1.41 -13.68 -16.88
C LYS A 237 0.61 -12.84 -15.89
N LEU A 238 1.27 -12.25 -14.89
CA LEU A 238 0.63 -11.37 -13.91
C LEU A 238 -0.03 -10.15 -14.56
N LYS A 239 0.60 -9.54 -15.59
CA LYS A 239 -0.01 -8.46 -16.36
C LYS A 239 -1.28 -8.91 -17.11
N ARG A 240 -1.30 -10.11 -17.68
CA ARG A 240 -2.49 -10.69 -18.32
C ARG A 240 -3.59 -10.95 -17.31
N ASP A 241 -3.26 -11.58 -16.20
CA ASP A 241 -4.22 -11.90 -15.13
C ASP A 241 -4.83 -10.63 -14.52
N LEU A 242 -4.01 -9.61 -14.26
CA LEU A 242 -4.46 -8.32 -13.77
C LEU A 242 -5.40 -7.62 -14.76
N ARG A 243 -5.14 -7.71 -16.07
CA ARG A 243 -6.04 -7.16 -17.11
C ARG A 243 -7.36 -7.91 -17.16
N SER A 244 -7.31 -9.24 -17.11
CA SER A 244 -8.49 -10.11 -17.07
C SER A 244 -9.38 -9.77 -15.87
N GLU A 245 -8.80 -9.66 -14.67
CA GLU A 245 -9.60 -9.35 -13.48
C GLU A 245 -10.12 -7.92 -13.46
N ARG A 246 -9.38 -6.94 -13.99
CA ARG A 246 -9.94 -5.59 -14.20
C ARG A 246 -11.14 -5.61 -15.14
N GLN A 247 -11.12 -6.43 -16.19
CA GLN A 247 -12.26 -6.54 -17.09
C GLN A 247 -13.46 -7.20 -16.43
N LYS A 248 -13.24 -8.27 -15.66
CA LYS A 248 -14.30 -8.94 -14.88
C LYS A 248 -14.89 -8.01 -13.83
N SER A 249 -14.07 -7.25 -13.12
CA SER A 249 -14.51 -6.23 -12.16
C SER A 249 -15.42 -5.18 -12.81
N LYS A 250 -15.05 -4.66 -13.99
CA LYS A 250 -15.90 -3.72 -14.75
C LYS A 250 -17.24 -4.31 -15.17
N ARG A 251 -17.29 -5.60 -15.55
CA ARG A 251 -18.53 -6.29 -15.90
C ARG A 251 -19.45 -6.42 -14.68
N LEU A 252 -18.90 -6.85 -13.54
CA LEU A 252 -19.64 -6.95 -12.30
C LEU A 252 -20.17 -5.59 -11.82
N GLU A 253 -19.37 -4.52 -11.96
CA GLU A 253 -19.82 -3.17 -11.62
C GLU A 253 -21.01 -2.71 -12.49
N ALA A 254 -20.95 -2.99 -13.81
CA ALA A 254 -22.05 -2.67 -14.71
C ALA A 254 -23.33 -3.48 -14.40
N GLU A 255 -23.18 -4.76 -14.07
CA GLU A 255 -24.30 -5.61 -13.66
C GLU A 255 -24.91 -5.15 -12.33
N ASN A 256 -24.08 -4.78 -11.36
CA ASN A 256 -24.55 -4.27 -10.08
C ASN A 256 -25.35 -2.97 -10.25
N LYS A 257 -24.87 -2.03 -11.09
CA LYS A 257 -25.61 -0.81 -11.43
C LYS A 257 -26.96 -1.10 -12.10
N ARG A 258 -27.02 -2.12 -12.98
CA ARG A 258 -28.28 -2.54 -13.60
C ARG A 258 -29.26 -3.07 -12.56
N LEU A 259 -28.80 -3.97 -11.68
CA LEU A 259 -29.64 -4.56 -10.63
C LEU A 259 -30.14 -3.49 -9.64
N GLU A 260 -29.31 -2.50 -9.32
CA GLU A 260 -29.69 -1.37 -8.46
C GLU A 260 -30.79 -0.51 -9.11
N ALA A 261 -30.70 -0.27 -10.42
CA ALA A 261 -31.74 0.42 -11.18
C ALA A 261 -33.05 -0.37 -11.21
N ASP A 262 -32.99 -1.68 -11.47
CA ASP A 262 -34.16 -2.57 -11.49
C ASP A 262 -34.84 -2.61 -10.12
N MET A 263 -34.05 -2.73 -9.05
CA MET A 263 -34.57 -2.70 -7.67
C MET A 263 -35.25 -1.36 -7.35
N THR A 264 -34.67 -0.24 -7.78
CA THR A 264 -35.27 1.08 -7.60
C THR A 264 -36.63 1.19 -8.31
N ILE A 265 -36.74 0.65 -9.53
CA ILE A 265 -38.00 0.63 -10.28
C ILE A 265 -39.05 -0.21 -9.55
N LEU A 266 -38.68 -1.41 -9.09
CA LEU A 266 -39.58 -2.32 -8.37
C LEU A 266 -40.08 -1.72 -7.07
N VAL A 267 -39.19 -1.14 -6.25
CA VAL A 267 -39.56 -0.49 -4.98
C VAL A 267 -40.52 0.67 -5.22
N ARG A 268 -40.25 1.49 -6.23
CA ARG A 268 -41.15 2.59 -6.60
C ARG A 268 -42.52 2.08 -7.04
N GLY A 269 -42.57 1.02 -7.85
CA GLY A 269 -43.83 0.39 -8.27
C GLY A 269 -44.65 -0.09 -7.07
N ARG A 270 -44.01 -0.82 -6.14
CA ARG A 270 -44.65 -1.29 -4.91
C ARG A 270 -45.14 -0.15 -4.02
N ASN A 271 -44.37 0.93 -3.89
CA ASN A 271 -44.81 2.09 -3.11
C ASN A 271 -46.06 2.75 -3.71
N ASN A 272 -46.16 2.82 -5.04
CA ASN A 272 -47.36 3.33 -5.70
C ASN A 272 -48.57 2.42 -5.43
N GLU A 273 -48.42 1.09 -5.55
CA GLU A 273 -49.48 0.13 -5.20
C GLU A 273 -49.95 0.28 -3.74
N VAL A 274 -49.01 0.43 -2.81
CA VAL A 274 -49.31 0.65 -1.39
C VAL A 274 -50.07 1.96 -1.17
N ASN A 275 -49.66 3.04 -1.86
CA ASN A 275 -50.36 4.32 -1.78
C ASN A 275 -51.78 4.25 -2.34
N ASP A 276 -51.98 3.54 -3.45
CA ASP A 276 -53.31 3.34 -4.04
C ASP A 276 -54.22 2.55 -3.09
N LEU A 277 -53.69 1.48 -2.46
CA LEU A 277 -54.42 0.71 -1.46
C LEU A 277 -54.76 1.56 -0.21
N ASN A 278 -53.83 2.38 0.26
CA ASN A 278 -54.08 3.29 1.38
C ASN A 278 -55.20 4.29 1.04
N ASN A 279 -55.22 4.84 -0.18
CA ASN A 279 -56.29 5.73 -0.62
C ASN A 279 -57.66 5.02 -0.64
N ILE A 280 -57.71 3.74 -1.06
CA ILE A 280 -58.93 2.93 -1.02
C ILE A 280 -59.39 2.70 0.43
N ILE A 281 -58.48 2.35 1.34
CA ILE A 281 -58.79 2.15 2.76
C ILE A 281 -59.40 3.41 3.37
N VAL A 282 -58.75 4.58 3.20
CA VAL A 282 -59.25 5.86 3.71
C VAL A 282 -60.65 6.18 3.14
N SER A 283 -60.89 5.90 1.85
CA SER A 283 -62.21 6.07 1.24
C SER A 283 -63.27 5.17 1.89
N LEU A 284 -62.93 3.91 2.17
CA LEU A 284 -63.83 2.95 2.82
C LEU A 284 -64.12 3.35 4.27
N GLU A 285 -63.11 3.75 5.04
CA GLU A 285 -63.26 4.24 6.41
C GLU A 285 -64.23 5.43 6.48
N ASN A 286 -64.12 6.38 5.55
CA ASN A 286 -65.03 7.52 5.47
C ASN A 286 -66.48 7.09 5.14
N LYS A 287 -66.66 6.10 4.26
CA LYS A 287 -67.99 5.55 3.96
C LYS A 287 -68.59 4.84 5.17
N VAL A 288 -67.80 4.06 5.90
CA VAL A 288 -68.24 3.38 7.14
C VAL A 288 -68.70 4.39 8.17
N LYS A 289 -67.89 5.43 8.46
CA LYS A 289 -68.26 6.51 9.38
C LYS A 289 -69.57 7.21 9.00
N THR A 290 -69.80 7.38 7.69
CA THR A 290 -71.05 7.99 7.19
C THR A 290 -72.24 7.07 7.44
N ILE A 291 -72.09 5.77 7.23
CA ILE A 291 -73.14 4.77 7.50
C ILE A 291 -73.45 4.69 8.99
N GLU A 292 -72.42 4.66 9.85
CA GLU A 292 -72.58 4.66 11.30
C GLU A 292 -73.38 5.90 11.77
N ALA A 293 -73.03 7.09 11.27
CA ALA A 293 -73.77 8.32 11.59
C ALA A 293 -75.24 8.27 11.14
N LEU A 294 -75.54 7.71 9.96
CA LEU A 294 -76.92 7.55 9.48
C LEU A 294 -77.72 6.55 10.33
N ASN A 295 -77.08 5.47 10.76
CA ASN A 295 -77.71 4.46 11.59
C ASN A 295 -78.09 5.03 12.97
N ASP A 296 -77.17 5.78 13.60
CA ASP A 296 -77.42 6.41 14.90
C ASP A 296 -78.61 7.39 14.85
N THR A 297 -78.80 8.11 13.73
CA THR A 297 -79.94 9.04 13.55
C THR A 297 -81.29 8.34 13.37
N SER A 298 -81.33 7.07 12.94
CA SER A 298 -82.58 6.34 12.72
C SER A 298 -83.14 5.69 13.99
N THR A 299 -82.34 5.63 15.06
CA THR A 299 -82.71 5.04 16.36
C THR A 299 -83.23 6.05 17.40
N MET A 300 -83.30 7.34 17.07
CA MET A 300 -83.95 8.38 17.89
C MET A 300 -85.35 8.69 17.39
#